data_AF-A0A947KK25-F1
#
_entry.id   AF-A0A947KK25-F1
#
_cell.length_a   1.000
_cell.length_b   1.000
_cell.length_c   1.000
_cell.angle_alpha   90.00
_cell.angle_beta   90.00
_cell.angle_gamma   90.00
#
_symmetry.space_group_name_H-M   'P 1'
#
loop_
_entity.id
_entity.type
_entity.pdbx_description
1 polymer ?
#
loop_
_entity_poly.entity_id
_entity_poly.type
_entity_poly.pdbx_seq_one_letter_code
_entity_poly.pdbx_strand_id
1 'polypeptide(L)'
;MNYKILLIALIISGYFACEDLERKNPVDPNFVLETPSNLTLILIDDQSVCLNWDDNCKQEEGFVVECKIEGSAFAEIADLNANTETYTDTDLTYGKNYAYRVKAFADRNESNYSNELQATVKIPTPTNLTATAIDDQSLRLTWTDNCAYESGYRIERNDGSGFSNITELSADVTTYKDEGLTYGQSYSYRVKAYTDQNESNYSNVSNSIKMIILAPTNLIAEILDEHSVHLTWTDNCIFEAGFKVERKEESGEYSEIADMGANTTNYTDQELTQNINYTYRVFANSANNQSEYSNIAEVIRSVTDIDDNVYKVVKIGNQWWMAENLKVKRYRNGNLIPNVTDGMTWANLETGAYCNNFNIEYYGNVYGALYNGYAVNDSRNIAPEGWHVPSDEEWKELEMYLGMSQSEADTFGWRGTDEGGKLKETGTNHWNSPNTGATNVSGFTALAGGYRDGLSDWSLPGYRAYFWSSTGLESSGAYARCLIYNNSNISRSSGKGDGYSVRCVRN
;
A
#
# COMPACT_ATOMS: atom_id res chain seq x y z
N MET A 1 10.95 52.93 72.21
CA MET A 1 11.69 52.07 73.16
C MET A 1 12.61 51.19 72.31
N ASN A 2 13.91 51.48 72.19
CA ASN A 2 15.00 50.99 73.07
C ASN A 2 14.95 49.45 73.24
N TYR A 3 15.96 48.62 72.93
CA TYR A 3 17.41 48.87 72.95
C TYR A 3 18.23 47.69 72.33
N LYS A 4 19.33 48.03 71.62
CA LYS A 4 20.72 47.47 71.67
C LYS A 4 20.95 45.96 71.34
N ILE A 5 22.03 45.53 70.68
CA ILE A 5 23.46 45.85 70.90
C ILE A 5 24.27 45.84 69.59
N LEU A 6 25.15 46.84 69.53
CA LEU A 6 26.26 47.10 68.62
C LEU A 6 27.51 46.35 69.10
N LEU A 7 28.35 45.83 68.19
CA LEU A 7 29.78 45.67 68.47
C LEU A 7 30.57 46.48 67.45
N ILE A 8 31.21 47.54 67.94
CA ILE A 8 32.26 48.32 67.28
C ILE A 8 33.60 47.84 67.84
N ALA A 9 34.60 47.68 66.98
CA ALA A 9 36.00 47.87 67.35
C ALA A 9 36.59 48.93 66.40
N LEU A 10 37.14 49.98 67.01
CA LEU A 10 37.80 51.14 66.39
C LEU A 10 39.26 51.08 66.84
N ILE A 11 40.23 51.31 65.93
CA ILE A 11 41.46 52.10 66.17
C ILE A 11 42.01 52.57 64.81
N ILE A 12 42.46 53.82 64.85
CA ILE A 12 42.91 54.75 63.81
C ILE A 12 44.35 54.47 63.38
N SER A 13 44.67 54.54 62.06
CA SER A 13 45.68 55.45 61.49
C SER A 13 45.95 55.15 60.01
N GLY A 14 45.92 56.18 59.17
CA GLY A 14 46.50 56.11 57.83
C GLY A 14 45.56 56.63 56.74
N TYR A 15 45.50 57.94 56.59
CA TYR A 15 45.05 58.57 55.35
C TYR A 15 46.04 58.17 54.24
N PHE A 16 45.66 57.22 53.41
CA PHE A 16 46.00 57.24 52.00
C PHE A 16 44.68 57.09 51.27
N ALA A 17 44.17 58.18 50.71
CA ALA A 17 43.24 58.07 49.60
C ALA A 17 44.03 57.38 48.49
N CYS A 18 43.89 56.06 48.38
CA CYS A 18 44.20 55.37 47.13
C CYS A 18 43.04 55.77 46.22
N GLU A 19 43.30 56.63 45.24
CA GLU A 19 42.42 56.67 44.07
C GLU A 19 42.31 55.23 43.57
N ASP A 20 41.11 54.68 43.46
CA ASP A 20 40.87 53.47 42.67
C ASP A 20 41.22 53.83 41.22
N LEU A 21 42.50 53.67 40.89
CA LEU A 21 43.01 53.92 39.55
C LEU A 21 42.52 52.77 38.67
N GLU A 22 41.71 53.10 37.64
CA GLU A 22 41.23 52.12 36.66
C GLU A 22 42.37 51.21 36.15
N ARG A 23 42.12 49.89 36.12
CA ARG A 23 42.96 48.91 35.42
C ARG A 23 42.97 49.26 33.93
N LYS A 24 44.16 49.39 33.33
CA LYS A 24 44.34 49.79 31.93
C LYS A 24 45.56 49.11 31.35
N ASN A 25 45.39 48.35 30.29
CA ASN A 25 46.48 47.60 29.66
C ASN A 25 47.23 48.42 28.58
N PRO A 26 48.58 48.40 28.52
CA PRO A 26 49.52 47.98 29.57
C PRO A 26 49.96 49.15 30.46
N VAL A 27 50.02 48.91 31.79
CA VAL A 27 50.69 49.80 32.75
C VAL A 27 52.19 49.49 32.80
N ASP A 28 52.59 48.21 32.64
CA ASP A 28 53.97 47.78 32.37
C ASP A 28 54.04 46.96 31.05
N PRO A 29 54.63 47.49 29.97
CA PRO A 29 54.70 46.80 28.69
C PRO A 29 55.61 45.55 28.68
N ASN A 30 56.38 45.28 29.74
CA ASN A 30 57.19 44.07 29.88
C ASN A 30 56.49 42.95 30.68
N PHE A 31 55.30 43.21 31.22
CA PHE A 31 54.52 42.25 31.99
C PHE A 31 53.31 41.78 31.17
N VAL A 32 53.39 40.56 30.63
CA VAL A 32 52.37 40.00 29.74
C VAL A 32 51.59 38.91 30.47
N LEU A 33 50.27 39.09 30.59
CA LEU A 33 49.36 38.08 31.13
C LEU A 33 48.83 37.18 30.01
N GLU A 34 48.93 35.87 30.22
CA GLU A 34 48.33 34.87 29.33
C GLU A 34 46.79 34.98 29.37
N THR A 35 46.17 34.80 28.20
CA THR A 35 44.73 35.03 28.01
C THR A 35 43.93 33.79 28.39
N PRO A 36 42.83 33.91 29.16
CA PRO A 36 41.91 32.79 29.39
C PRO A 36 41.37 32.25 28.06
N SER A 37 41.22 30.94 27.93
CA SER A 37 40.75 30.33 26.68
C SER A 37 39.60 29.35 26.89
N ASN A 38 39.02 28.87 25.80
CA ASN A 38 37.97 27.84 25.82
C ASN A 38 36.79 28.20 26.74
N LEU A 39 36.37 29.47 26.71
CA LEU A 39 35.14 29.87 27.39
C LEU A 39 33.99 29.03 26.82
N THR A 40 33.21 28.41 27.71
CA THR A 40 31.99 27.64 27.43
C THR A 40 30.86 28.12 28.33
N LEU A 41 29.62 28.00 27.86
CA LEU A 41 28.41 28.44 28.57
C LEU A 41 27.44 27.25 28.74
N ILE A 42 26.89 27.09 29.94
CA ILE A 42 25.91 26.06 30.29
C ILE A 42 24.73 26.75 30.98
N LEU A 43 23.52 26.59 30.45
CA LEU A 43 22.30 27.01 31.16
C LEU A 43 22.08 26.06 32.33
N ILE A 44 22.00 26.61 33.54
CA ILE A 44 21.76 25.84 34.77
C ILE A 44 20.27 25.79 35.09
N ASP A 45 19.57 26.87 34.81
CA ASP A 45 18.13 27.01 34.92
C ASP A 45 17.62 28.08 33.93
N ASP A 46 16.37 28.53 34.08
CA ASP A 46 15.76 29.53 33.21
C ASP A 46 16.17 30.98 33.53
N GLN A 47 17.13 31.19 34.46
CA GLN A 47 17.60 32.48 34.96
C GLN A 47 19.13 32.52 35.24
N SER A 48 19.87 31.44 34.93
CA SER A 48 21.29 31.34 35.29
C SER A 48 22.14 30.68 34.21
N VAL A 49 23.34 31.22 33.99
CA VAL A 49 24.34 30.69 33.05
C VAL A 49 25.66 30.45 33.79
N CYS A 50 26.18 29.22 33.70
CA CYS A 50 27.51 28.87 34.18
C CYS A 50 28.52 29.02 33.05
N LEU A 51 29.57 29.80 33.32
CA LEU A 51 30.74 30.03 32.48
C LEU A 51 31.86 29.12 32.96
N ASN A 52 32.56 28.46 32.05
CA ASN A 52 33.81 27.74 32.35
C ASN A 52 34.90 28.12 31.34
N TRP A 53 36.13 28.31 31.78
CA TRP A 53 37.28 28.64 30.93
C TRP A 53 38.56 27.97 31.44
N ASP A 54 39.55 27.85 30.56
CA ASP A 54 40.88 27.36 30.92
C ASP A 54 41.74 28.52 31.45
N ASP A 55 42.31 28.32 32.64
CA ASP A 55 43.34 29.21 33.19
C ASP A 55 44.72 28.92 32.59
N ASN A 56 45.13 29.80 31.67
CA ASN A 56 46.45 29.79 31.07
C ASN A 56 47.47 30.66 31.83
N CYS A 57 47.02 31.54 32.73
CA CYS A 57 47.93 32.43 33.44
C CYS A 57 48.46 31.74 34.71
N LYS A 58 49.68 32.09 35.14
CA LYS A 58 50.24 31.65 36.44
C LYS A 58 50.69 32.82 37.31
N GLN A 59 50.47 34.03 36.82
CA GLN A 59 50.91 35.29 37.40
C GLN A 59 49.72 36.24 37.62
N GLU A 60 48.51 35.79 37.33
CA GLU A 60 47.27 36.48 37.57
C GLU A 60 47.00 36.58 39.09
N GLU A 61 46.47 37.73 39.49
CA GLU A 61 45.87 37.89 40.82
C GLU A 61 44.37 37.56 40.77
N GLY A 62 43.78 37.55 39.57
CA GLY A 62 42.38 37.23 39.38
C GLY A 62 41.88 37.28 37.93
N PHE A 63 40.57 37.14 37.79
CA PHE A 63 39.84 37.23 36.53
C PHE A 63 38.69 38.22 36.63
N VAL A 64 38.47 38.97 35.54
CA VAL A 64 37.29 39.81 35.35
C VAL A 64 36.36 39.13 34.35
N VAL A 65 35.10 38.93 34.76
CA VAL A 65 34.03 38.49 33.88
C VAL A 65 33.24 39.71 33.43
N GLU A 66 33.10 39.87 32.13
CA GLU A 66 32.24 40.89 31.56
C GLU A 66 31.06 40.27 30.81
N CYS A 67 29.92 40.93 30.93
CA CYS A 67 28.67 40.54 30.29
C CYS A 67 28.06 41.74 29.57
N LYS A 68 27.41 41.50 28.44
CA LYS A 68 26.47 42.44 27.80
C LYS A 68 25.17 41.74 27.47
N ILE A 69 24.08 42.48 27.58
CA ILE A 69 22.80 42.12 26.97
C ILE A 69 22.82 42.66 25.53
N GLU A 70 22.14 41.99 24.61
CA GLU A 70 21.98 42.46 23.23
C GLU A 70 21.60 43.96 23.17
N GLY A 71 22.40 44.75 22.43
CA GLY A 71 22.22 46.20 22.31
C GLY A 71 22.85 47.06 23.41
N SER A 72 23.49 46.46 24.42
CA SER A 72 24.23 47.15 25.49
C SER A 72 25.75 47.03 25.33
N ALA A 73 26.49 47.86 26.06
CA ALA A 73 27.93 47.72 26.20
C ALA A 73 28.26 46.62 27.22
N PHE A 74 29.46 46.04 27.11
CA PHE A 74 29.99 45.15 28.14
C PHE A 74 30.15 45.90 29.46
N ALA A 75 29.77 45.24 30.54
CA ALA A 75 30.00 45.67 31.92
C ALA A 75 30.66 44.53 32.70
N GLU A 76 31.54 44.89 33.63
CA GLU A 76 32.08 43.96 34.61
C GLU A 76 30.95 43.48 35.53
N ILE A 77 30.82 42.15 35.65
CA ILE A 77 29.83 41.51 36.52
C ILE A 77 30.47 40.70 37.65
N ALA A 78 31.77 40.39 37.53
CA ALA A 78 32.52 39.73 38.59
C ALA A 78 34.02 40.03 38.53
N ASP A 79 34.63 40.15 39.71
CA ASP A 79 36.06 40.16 39.97
C ASP A 79 36.38 38.93 40.85
N LEU A 80 37.14 38.00 40.29
CA LEU A 80 37.36 36.65 40.82
C LEU A 80 38.82 36.45 41.20
N ASN A 81 39.06 35.64 42.23
CA ASN A 81 40.42 35.33 42.68
C ASN A 81 41.22 34.54 41.62
N ALA A 82 42.56 34.57 41.74
CA ALA A 82 43.47 33.76 40.94
C ALA A 82 43.09 32.27 40.91
N ASN A 83 43.45 31.57 39.81
CA ASN A 83 43.10 30.17 39.54
C ASN A 83 41.58 29.84 39.53
N THR A 84 40.70 30.84 39.42
CA THR A 84 39.26 30.58 39.20
C THR A 84 39.00 30.24 37.75
N GLU A 85 38.30 29.13 37.49
CA GLU A 85 38.00 28.62 36.14
C GLU A 85 36.50 28.58 35.82
N THR A 86 35.65 29.02 36.76
CA THR A 86 34.20 28.97 36.63
C THR A 86 33.51 30.14 37.32
N TYR A 87 32.37 30.56 36.77
CA TYR A 87 31.50 31.59 37.34
C TYR A 87 30.05 31.33 36.94
N THR A 88 29.10 31.47 37.87
CA THR A 88 27.67 31.38 37.55
C THR A 88 27.05 32.77 37.67
N ASP A 89 26.54 33.26 36.55
CA ASP A 89 25.74 34.47 36.48
C ASP A 89 24.28 34.12 36.77
N THR A 90 23.70 34.74 37.80
CA THR A 90 22.33 34.46 38.30
C THR A 90 21.41 35.65 38.07
N ASP A 91 20.12 35.48 38.36
CA ASP A 91 19.10 36.54 38.28
C ASP A 91 18.95 37.15 36.87
N LEU A 92 19.23 36.35 35.83
CA LEU A 92 19.11 36.74 34.44
C LEU A 92 17.64 36.81 34.02
N THR A 93 17.35 37.71 33.08
CA THR A 93 15.99 37.89 32.56
C THR A 93 15.69 36.87 31.47
N TYR A 94 14.61 36.10 31.65
CA TYR A 94 14.10 35.16 30.66
C TYR A 94 13.91 35.78 29.27
N GLY A 95 14.27 35.04 28.23
CA GLY A 95 14.17 35.39 26.83
C GLY A 95 15.26 36.34 26.32
N LYS A 96 16.24 36.74 27.15
CA LYS A 96 17.32 37.65 26.75
C LYS A 96 18.57 36.89 26.31
N ASN A 97 19.30 37.49 25.37
CA ASN A 97 20.59 37.00 24.89
C ASN A 97 21.73 37.76 25.59
N TYR A 98 22.60 37.01 26.24
CA TYR A 98 23.74 37.50 27.01
C TYR A 98 25.03 37.04 26.35
N ALA A 99 25.98 37.95 26.22
CA ALA A 99 27.30 37.66 25.69
C ALA A 99 28.35 37.85 26.78
N TYR A 100 29.26 36.90 26.89
CA TYR A 100 30.26 36.81 27.95
C TYR A 100 31.67 36.79 27.39
N ARG A 101 32.60 37.39 28.14
CA ARG A 101 34.04 37.31 27.91
C ARG A 101 34.78 37.42 29.24
N VAL A 102 35.95 36.80 29.33
CA VAL A 102 36.76 36.74 30.55
C VAL A 102 38.16 37.25 30.24
N LYS A 103 38.78 38.00 31.15
CA LYS A 103 40.20 38.40 31.07
C LYS A 103 40.88 38.14 32.42
N ALA A 104 42.16 37.82 32.41
CA ALA A 104 42.99 37.77 33.61
C ALA A 104 43.53 39.17 33.95
N PHE A 105 43.81 39.42 35.23
CA PHE A 105 44.48 40.64 35.67
C PHE A 105 45.54 40.35 36.75
N ALA A 106 46.52 41.24 36.87
CA ALA A 106 47.45 41.30 38.01
C ALA A 106 47.88 42.76 38.21
N ASP A 107 47.72 43.27 39.43
CA ASP A 107 47.81 44.69 39.75
C ASP A 107 46.94 45.52 38.77
N ARG A 108 47.56 46.36 37.93
CA ARG A 108 46.85 47.21 36.95
C ARG A 108 46.90 46.69 35.51
N ASN A 109 47.58 45.56 35.27
CA ASN A 109 47.71 44.95 33.95
C ASN A 109 46.57 43.96 33.71
N GLU A 110 46.13 43.85 32.46
CA GLU A 110 45.07 42.93 32.04
C GLU A 110 45.56 42.08 30.86
N SER A 111 45.06 40.86 30.71
CA SER A 111 45.25 40.08 29.49
C SER A 111 44.35 40.60 28.36
N ASN A 112 44.45 40.00 27.16
CA ASN A 112 43.33 40.07 26.21
C ASN A 112 42.12 39.31 26.77
N TYR A 113 40.95 39.53 26.17
CA TYR A 113 39.76 38.73 26.49
C TYR A 113 39.84 37.33 25.85
N SER A 114 39.17 36.37 26.49
CA SER A 114 38.79 35.08 25.93
C SER A 114 37.98 35.23 24.64
N ASN A 115 37.64 34.10 24.01
CA ASN A 115 36.56 34.08 23.02
C ASN A 115 35.26 34.64 23.62
N GLU A 116 34.49 35.39 22.83
CA GLU A 116 33.14 35.83 23.18
C GLU A 116 32.17 34.70 22.86
N LEU A 117 31.34 34.30 23.82
CA LEU A 117 30.21 33.38 23.61
C LEU A 117 28.91 34.04 24.01
N GLN A 118 27.82 33.55 23.43
CA GLN A 118 26.47 34.05 23.70
C GLN A 118 25.55 32.91 24.11
N ALA A 119 24.66 33.18 25.07
CA ALA A 119 23.61 32.27 25.50
C ALA A 119 22.29 33.05 25.60
N THR A 120 21.22 32.46 25.07
CA THR A 120 19.86 32.96 25.30
C THR A 120 19.27 32.24 26.49
N VAL A 121 18.90 32.99 27.52
CA VAL A 121 18.29 32.48 28.75
C VAL A 121 16.83 32.11 28.46
N LYS A 122 16.61 30.90 27.94
CA LYS A 122 15.27 30.37 27.64
C LYS A 122 15.28 28.84 27.76
N ILE A 123 14.13 28.23 27.99
CA ILE A 123 14.01 26.76 28.02
C ILE A 123 14.23 26.20 26.60
N PRO A 124 15.18 25.27 26.39
CA PRO A 124 15.34 24.58 25.12
C PRO A 124 14.05 23.88 24.68
N THR A 125 13.66 24.09 23.42
CA THR A 125 12.43 23.54 22.85
C THR A 125 12.56 22.02 22.64
N PRO A 126 11.55 21.20 22.98
CA PRO A 126 11.53 19.78 22.64
C PRO A 126 11.46 19.57 21.13
N THR A 127 12.09 18.53 20.59
CA THR A 127 12.16 18.30 19.13
C THR A 127 11.77 16.88 18.74
N ASN A 128 11.67 16.60 17.42
CA ASN A 128 11.41 15.27 16.87
C ASN A 128 10.14 14.60 17.41
N LEU A 129 9.07 15.37 17.66
CA LEU A 129 7.80 14.82 18.11
C LEU A 129 7.17 13.98 17.01
N THR A 130 6.89 12.72 17.31
CA THR A 130 6.15 11.78 16.46
C THR A 130 4.94 11.21 17.21
N ALA A 131 3.92 10.83 16.44
CA ALA A 131 2.75 10.12 16.92
C ALA A 131 2.59 8.82 16.13
N THR A 132 2.38 7.69 16.81
CA THR A 132 2.22 6.37 16.18
C THR A 132 1.06 5.64 16.83
N ALA A 133 0.07 5.21 16.02
CA ALA A 133 -1.06 4.43 16.51
C ALA A 133 -0.59 3.11 17.15
N ILE A 134 -1.21 2.74 18.26
CA ILE A 134 -1.00 1.46 18.95
C ILE A 134 -2.17 0.53 18.66
N ASP A 135 -3.39 1.09 18.67
CA ASP A 135 -4.64 0.43 18.33
C ASP A 135 -5.59 1.46 17.72
N ASP A 136 -6.87 1.11 17.56
CA ASP A 136 -7.89 1.96 16.94
C ASP A 136 -8.40 3.10 17.86
N GLN A 137 -7.90 3.20 19.10
CA GLN A 137 -8.31 4.17 20.13
C GLN A 137 -7.13 4.70 20.98
N SER A 138 -5.89 4.34 20.65
CA SER A 138 -4.72 4.82 21.38
C SER A 138 -3.50 4.99 20.49
N LEU A 139 -2.63 5.92 20.89
CA LEU A 139 -1.37 6.20 20.21
C LEU A 139 -0.24 6.51 21.19
N ARG A 140 0.99 6.33 20.71
CA ARG A 140 2.21 6.70 21.41
C ARG A 140 2.80 7.96 20.82
N LEU A 141 3.12 8.91 21.68
CA LEU A 141 3.95 10.06 21.40
C LEU A 141 5.39 9.79 21.85
N THR A 142 6.35 10.25 21.07
CA THR A 142 7.77 10.28 21.45
C THR A 142 8.42 11.57 20.98
N TRP A 143 9.32 12.16 21.77
CA TRP A 143 10.07 13.38 21.43
C TRP A 143 11.50 13.32 21.99
N THR A 144 12.32 14.26 21.57
CA THR A 144 13.67 14.51 22.08
C THR A 144 13.64 15.58 23.16
N ASP A 145 14.20 15.22 24.32
CA ASP A 145 14.53 16.16 25.39
C ASP A 145 15.77 16.98 24.99
N ASN A 146 15.69 18.29 25.13
CA ASN A 146 16.81 19.20 24.88
C ASN A 146 17.12 20.10 26.09
N CYS A 147 16.42 19.92 27.20
CA CYS A 147 16.55 20.70 28.42
C CYS A 147 17.04 19.79 29.55
N ALA A 148 17.78 20.35 30.50
CA ALA A 148 18.33 19.57 31.63
C ALA A 148 17.82 20.08 32.98
N TYR A 149 16.88 21.03 32.94
CA TYR A 149 16.44 21.82 34.08
C TYR A 149 14.94 22.15 34.03
N GLU A 150 14.20 21.57 33.08
CA GLU A 150 12.76 21.71 33.02
C GLU A 150 12.13 20.99 34.21
N SER A 151 10.99 21.50 34.67
CA SER A 151 10.16 20.82 35.66
C SER A 151 9.30 19.73 35.02
N GLY A 152 9.03 19.86 33.72
CA GLY A 152 8.26 18.87 32.98
C GLY A 152 7.86 19.28 31.57
N TYR A 153 6.92 18.50 31.03
CA TYR A 153 6.41 18.63 29.67
C TYR A 153 4.90 18.80 29.66
N ARG A 154 4.41 19.74 28.85
CA ARG A 154 2.99 19.92 28.58
C ARG A 154 2.65 19.42 27.18
N ILE A 155 1.68 18.50 27.10
CA ILE A 155 1.22 17.92 25.83
C ILE A 155 -0.10 18.57 25.44
N GLU A 156 -0.16 19.02 24.19
CA GLU A 156 -1.41 19.48 23.59
C GLU A 156 -1.82 18.61 22.41
N ARG A 157 -3.11 18.37 22.32
CA ARG A 157 -3.77 17.60 21.26
C ARG A 157 -4.70 18.50 20.48
N ASN A 158 -4.72 18.32 19.16
CA ASN A 158 -5.71 18.89 18.26
C ASN A 158 -6.51 17.78 17.59
N ASP A 159 -7.81 17.80 17.82
CA ASP A 159 -8.82 16.85 17.32
C ASP A 159 -9.67 17.44 16.18
N GLY A 160 -9.27 18.58 15.62
CA GLY A 160 -10.01 19.36 14.63
C GLY A 160 -10.60 20.66 15.17
N SER A 161 -10.65 20.83 16.50
CA SER A 161 -11.14 22.06 17.16
C SER A 161 -10.03 23.06 17.55
N GLY A 162 -8.76 22.70 17.30
CA GLY A 162 -7.59 23.44 17.76
C GLY A 162 -6.85 22.70 18.86
N PHE A 163 -5.68 23.21 19.27
CA PHE A 163 -4.86 22.58 20.29
C PHE A 163 -5.39 22.87 21.71
N SER A 164 -5.52 21.82 22.52
CA SER A 164 -5.88 21.90 23.93
C SER A 164 -4.93 21.04 24.76
N ASN A 165 -4.65 21.46 26.00
CA ASN A 165 -3.82 20.68 26.91
C ASN A 165 -4.55 19.41 27.35
N ILE A 166 -3.86 18.27 27.27
CA ILE A 166 -4.40 16.97 27.67
C ILE A 166 -3.71 16.40 28.92
N THR A 167 -2.44 16.73 29.14
CA THR A 167 -1.69 16.31 30.32
C THR A 167 -0.42 17.14 30.52
N GLU A 168 0.14 17.03 31.73
CA GLU A 168 1.50 17.42 32.07
C GLU A 168 2.27 16.19 32.57
N LEU A 169 3.56 16.14 32.29
CA LEU A 169 4.46 15.04 32.65
C LEU A 169 5.66 15.62 33.39
N SER A 170 6.29 14.81 34.23
CA SER A 170 7.51 15.19 34.95
C SER A 170 8.70 15.42 34.00
N ALA A 171 9.76 16.04 34.52
CA ALA A 171 11.05 16.18 33.86
C ALA A 171 11.58 14.86 33.28
N ASP A 172 12.43 14.96 32.25
CA ASP A 172 13.07 13.85 31.53
C ASP A 172 12.13 12.85 30.82
N VAL A 173 10.80 13.01 30.93
CA VAL A 173 9.84 12.13 30.23
C VAL A 173 9.86 12.47 28.74
N THR A 174 10.05 11.45 27.91
CA THR A 174 10.16 11.58 26.44
C THR A 174 9.12 10.78 25.67
N THR A 175 8.14 10.20 26.37
CA THR A 175 7.05 9.42 25.75
C THR A 175 5.74 9.55 26.51
N TYR A 176 4.63 9.43 25.79
CA TYR A 176 3.27 9.45 26.35
C TYR A 176 2.34 8.54 25.55
N LYS A 177 1.46 7.80 26.24
CA LYS A 177 0.37 7.06 25.60
C LYS A 177 -0.92 7.85 25.75
N ASP A 178 -1.51 8.29 24.64
CA ASP A 178 -2.85 8.87 24.64
C ASP A 178 -3.87 7.77 24.38
N GLU A 179 -4.87 7.64 25.25
CA GLU A 179 -5.87 6.56 25.25
C GLU A 179 -7.29 7.13 25.18
N GLY A 180 -8.25 6.29 24.79
CA GLY A 180 -9.66 6.69 24.70
C GLY A 180 -9.96 7.65 23.53
N LEU A 181 -9.17 7.56 22.46
CA LEU A 181 -9.37 8.30 21.23
C LEU A 181 -10.59 7.77 20.47
N THR A 182 -11.27 8.65 19.74
CA THR A 182 -12.47 8.30 18.99
C THR A 182 -12.12 7.68 17.65
N TYR A 183 -12.69 6.51 17.36
CA TYR A 183 -12.58 5.87 16.04
C TYR A 183 -13.04 6.81 14.92
N GLY A 184 -12.31 6.83 13.81
CA GLY A 184 -12.57 7.69 12.66
C GLY A 184 -12.08 9.13 12.79
N GLN A 185 -11.66 9.57 13.98
CA GLN A 185 -11.17 10.93 14.21
C GLN A 185 -9.67 11.06 13.93
N SER A 186 -9.25 12.24 13.47
CA SER A 186 -7.84 12.59 13.28
C SER A 186 -7.29 13.41 14.44
N TYR A 187 -6.05 13.12 14.84
CA TYR A 187 -5.35 13.79 15.92
C TYR A 187 -3.94 14.22 15.50
N SER A 188 -3.53 15.41 15.97
CA SER A 188 -2.15 15.89 15.90
C SER A 188 -1.72 16.49 17.24
N TYR A 189 -0.42 16.50 17.51
CA TYR A 189 0.12 16.83 18.82
C TYR A 189 1.24 17.85 18.74
N ARG A 190 1.45 18.58 19.83
CA ARG A 190 2.63 19.40 20.07
C ARG A 190 2.99 19.36 21.55
N VAL A 191 4.27 19.49 21.86
CA VAL A 191 4.80 19.40 23.23
C VAL A 191 5.66 20.62 23.52
N LYS A 192 5.60 21.14 24.75
CA LYS A 192 6.53 22.18 25.24
C LYS A 192 7.07 21.80 26.61
N ALA A 193 8.30 22.18 26.90
CA ALA A 193 8.89 22.05 28.24
C ALA A 193 8.49 23.27 29.09
N TYR A 194 8.44 23.11 30.40
CA TYR A 194 8.13 24.20 31.34
C TYR A 194 8.96 24.11 32.62
N THR A 195 9.15 25.26 33.26
CA THR A 195 9.57 25.40 34.67
C THR A 195 8.40 25.95 35.47
N ASP A 196 8.57 26.15 36.77
CA ASP A 196 7.55 26.80 37.63
C ASP A 196 7.14 28.21 37.15
N GLN A 197 7.99 28.88 36.36
CA GLN A 197 7.80 30.28 35.98
C GLN A 197 7.70 30.52 34.46
N ASN A 198 8.29 29.65 33.64
CA ASN A 198 8.43 29.90 32.19
C ASN A 198 8.13 28.66 31.35
N GLU A 199 7.96 28.88 30.05
CA GLU A 199 7.66 27.83 29.06
C GLU A 199 8.53 27.98 27.82
N SER A 200 8.94 26.85 27.24
CA SER A 200 9.58 26.82 25.93
C SER A 200 8.57 27.15 24.82
N ASN A 201 9.08 27.37 23.60
CA ASN A 201 8.23 27.23 22.42
C ASN A 201 7.73 25.78 22.30
N TYR A 202 6.71 25.55 21.47
CA TYR A 202 6.29 24.20 21.14
C TYR A 202 7.30 23.51 20.20
N SER A 203 7.35 22.18 20.29
CA SER A 203 7.95 21.28 19.33
C SER A 203 7.35 21.46 17.93
N ASN A 204 7.86 20.70 16.95
CA ASN A 204 7.10 20.46 15.73
C ASN A 204 5.71 19.90 16.07
N VAL A 205 4.73 20.18 15.21
CA VAL A 205 3.45 19.49 15.24
C VAL A 205 3.65 18.09 14.65
N SER A 206 3.11 17.05 15.30
CA SER A 206 3.15 15.69 14.76
C SER A 206 2.35 15.58 13.46
N ASN A 207 2.64 14.56 12.65
CA ASN A 207 1.72 14.21 11.56
C ASN A 207 0.32 13.93 12.13
N SER A 208 -0.71 14.26 11.35
CA SER A 208 -2.10 13.95 11.69
C SER A 208 -2.35 12.46 11.50
N ILE A 209 -2.79 11.78 12.55
CA ILE A 209 -3.10 10.34 12.54
C ILE A 209 -4.60 10.16 12.67
N LYS A 210 -5.21 9.46 11.72
CA LYS A 210 -6.63 9.08 11.78
C LYS A 210 -6.76 7.72 12.45
N MET A 211 -7.59 7.62 13.49
CA MET A 211 -7.80 6.39 14.24
C MET A 211 -8.75 5.45 13.50
N ILE A 212 -8.24 4.73 12.50
CA ILE A 212 -9.00 3.76 11.68
C ILE A 212 -8.19 2.48 11.48
N ILE A 213 -8.88 1.36 11.25
CA ILE A 213 -8.25 0.13 10.78
C ILE A 213 -8.06 0.27 9.26
N LEU A 214 -6.85 0.01 8.78
CA LEU A 214 -6.54 0.10 7.36
C LEU A 214 -7.03 -1.16 6.63
N ALA A 215 -7.76 -0.98 5.54
CA ALA A 215 -8.31 -2.08 4.76
C ALA A 215 -7.19 -2.91 4.10
N PRO A 216 -7.34 -4.24 4.01
CA PRO A 216 -6.45 -5.05 3.20
C PRO A 216 -6.55 -4.68 1.72
N THR A 217 -5.47 -4.88 0.98
CA THR A 217 -5.40 -4.58 -0.48
C THR A 217 -4.87 -5.78 -1.25
N ASN A 218 -4.89 -5.71 -2.58
CA ASN A 218 -4.37 -6.77 -3.45
C ASN A 218 -4.99 -8.15 -3.18
N LEU A 219 -6.30 -8.20 -2.89
CA LEU A 219 -7.01 -9.47 -2.77
C LEU A 219 -7.00 -10.16 -4.15
N ILE A 220 -6.46 -11.36 -4.18
CA ILE A 220 -6.41 -12.23 -5.36
C ILE A 220 -7.08 -13.55 -4.99
N ALA A 221 -7.87 -14.10 -5.92
CA ALA A 221 -8.47 -15.41 -5.81
C ALA A 221 -7.96 -16.33 -6.93
N GLU A 222 -7.29 -17.41 -6.55
CA GLU A 222 -6.71 -18.40 -7.46
C GLU A 222 -7.47 -19.72 -7.33
N ILE A 223 -7.93 -20.27 -8.46
CA ILE A 223 -8.57 -21.59 -8.49
C ILE A 223 -7.48 -22.65 -8.25
N LEU A 224 -7.61 -23.43 -7.17
CA LEU A 224 -6.72 -24.58 -6.94
C LEU A 224 -7.27 -25.83 -7.63
N ASP A 225 -8.56 -26.09 -7.45
CA ASP A 225 -9.28 -27.20 -8.08
C ASP A 225 -10.78 -26.87 -8.24
N GLU A 226 -11.58 -27.87 -8.59
CA GLU A 226 -13.02 -27.72 -8.82
C GLU A 226 -13.82 -27.39 -7.55
N HIS A 227 -13.27 -27.62 -6.35
CA HIS A 227 -13.91 -27.42 -5.04
C HIS A 227 -13.17 -26.42 -4.14
N SER A 228 -12.07 -25.81 -4.59
CA SER A 228 -11.29 -24.90 -3.74
C SER A 228 -10.68 -23.71 -4.48
N VAL A 229 -10.52 -22.62 -3.72
CA VAL A 229 -9.94 -21.34 -4.14
C VAL A 229 -8.96 -20.87 -3.06
N HIS A 230 -7.76 -20.47 -3.46
CA HIS A 230 -6.79 -19.83 -2.58
C HIS A 230 -6.90 -18.32 -2.70
N LEU A 231 -7.07 -17.65 -1.57
CA LEU A 231 -7.12 -16.20 -1.43
C LEU A 231 -5.81 -15.70 -0.84
N THR A 232 -5.28 -14.61 -1.38
CA THR A 232 -4.13 -13.89 -0.82
C THR A 232 -4.41 -12.39 -0.82
N TRP A 233 -3.88 -11.66 0.16
CA TRP A 233 -4.00 -10.20 0.26
C TRP A 233 -2.79 -9.56 0.94
N THR A 234 -2.68 -8.25 0.85
CA THR A 234 -1.71 -7.41 1.57
C THR A 234 -2.34 -6.87 2.85
N ASP A 235 -1.67 -7.11 3.96
CA ASP A 235 -1.97 -6.48 5.24
C ASP A 235 -1.40 -5.05 5.28
N ASN A 236 -2.25 -4.09 5.61
CA ASN A 236 -1.89 -2.68 5.71
C ASN A 236 -2.06 -2.12 7.13
N CYS A 237 -2.61 -2.90 8.05
CA CYS A 237 -2.78 -2.49 9.44
C CYS A 237 -1.65 -3.11 10.28
N ILE A 238 -1.37 -2.52 11.45
CA ILE A 238 -0.31 -2.99 12.35
C ILE A 238 -0.86 -3.37 13.73
N PHE A 239 -2.17 -3.28 13.88
CA PHE A 239 -2.87 -3.39 15.17
C PHE A 239 -4.25 -4.03 15.07
N GLU A 240 -4.62 -4.53 13.89
CA GLU A 240 -5.82 -5.32 13.72
C GLU A 240 -5.77 -6.58 14.59
N ALA A 241 -6.93 -7.01 15.08
CA ALA A 241 -7.06 -8.26 15.80
C ALA A 241 -7.14 -9.46 14.84
N GLY A 242 -7.58 -9.22 13.59
CA GLY A 242 -7.80 -10.26 12.61
C GLY A 242 -8.32 -9.77 11.27
N PHE A 243 -8.65 -10.75 10.42
CA PHE A 243 -9.24 -10.58 9.11
C PHE A 243 -10.46 -11.49 8.96
N LYS A 244 -11.51 -10.97 8.36
CA LYS A 244 -12.70 -11.73 7.98
C LYS A 244 -12.81 -11.81 6.47
N VAL A 245 -13.09 -13.00 5.96
CA VAL A 245 -13.34 -13.25 4.54
C VAL A 245 -14.83 -13.40 4.35
N GLU A 246 -15.36 -12.63 3.39
CA GLU A 246 -16.72 -12.79 2.94
C GLU A 246 -16.77 -13.26 1.50
N ARG A 247 -17.73 -14.13 1.23
CA ARG A 247 -18.02 -14.68 -0.10
C ARG A 247 -19.49 -14.55 -0.41
N LYS A 248 -19.80 -14.29 -1.67
CA LYS A 248 -21.13 -14.50 -2.25
C LYS A 248 -21.07 -15.40 -3.47
N GLU A 249 -22.20 -16.02 -3.76
CA GLU A 249 -22.45 -16.82 -4.96
C GLU A 249 -23.22 -15.97 -5.96
N GLU A 250 -22.71 -15.86 -7.19
CA GLU A 250 -23.34 -15.11 -8.29
C GLU A 250 -23.84 -13.70 -7.89
N SER A 251 -25.15 -13.46 -8.01
CA SER A 251 -25.82 -12.20 -7.64
C SER A 251 -26.36 -12.18 -6.21
N GLY A 252 -26.02 -13.19 -5.40
CA GLY A 252 -26.45 -13.31 -4.01
C GLY A 252 -25.80 -12.31 -3.05
N GLU A 253 -26.07 -12.51 -1.76
CA GLU A 253 -25.54 -11.70 -0.67
C GLU A 253 -24.20 -12.25 -0.15
N TYR A 254 -23.36 -11.37 0.40
CA TYR A 254 -22.13 -11.79 1.07
C TYR A 254 -22.42 -12.48 2.39
N SER A 255 -21.63 -13.50 2.68
CA SER A 255 -21.61 -14.24 3.93
C SER A 255 -20.17 -14.39 4.42
N GLU A 256 -19.96 -14.27 5.73
CA GLU A 256 -18.66 -14.57 6.35
C GLU A 256 -18.38 -16.07 6.24
N ILE A 257 -17.22 -16.40 5.69
CA ILE A 257 -16.76 -17.78 5.54
C ILE A 257 -15.51 -18.08 6.37
N ALA A 258 -14.84 -17.05 6.88
CA ALA A 258 -13.65 -17.21 7.71
C ALA A 258 -13.41 -15.99 8.62
N ASP A 259 -12.82 -16.27 9.79
CA ASP A 259 -12.35 -15.31 10.79
C ASP A 259 -10.97 -15.77 11.27
N MET A 260 -9.93 -15.02 10.92
CA MET A 260 -8.54 -15.37 11.19
C MET A 260 -7.88 -14.31 12.06
N GLY A 261 -6.87 -14.71 12.83
CA GLY A 261 -6.12 -13.81 13.69
C GLY A 261 -5.26 -12.78 12.94
N ALA A 262 -4.71 -11.83 13.70
CA ALA A 262 -3.86 -10.74 13.23
C ALA A 262 -2.72 -11.20 12.29
N ASN A 263 -2.30 -10.34 11.38
CA ASN A 263 -1.26 -10.58 10.38
C ASN A 263 -1.52 -11.74 9.39
N THR A 264 -2.73 -12.30 9.34
CA THR A 264 -3.08 -13.32 8.35
C THR A 264 -3.21 -12.68 6.97
N THR A 265 -2.55 -13.27 5.96
CA THR A 265 -2.51 -12.73 4.58
C THR A 265 -3.01 -13.69 3.51
N ASN A 266 -3.54 -14.84 3.92
CA ASN A 266 -4.09 -15.83 3.01
C ASN A 266 -5.17 -16.70 3.66
N TYR A 267 -6.03 -17.28 2.85
CA TYR A 267 -7.08 -18.22 3.24
C TYR A 267 -7.40 -19.16 2.09
N THR A 268 -7.67 -20.43 2.36
CA THR A 268 -8.14 -21.38 1.33
C THR A 268 -9.59 -21.71 1.58
N ASP A 269 -10.46 -21.30 0.68
CA ASP A 269 -11.86 -21.67 0.67
C ASP A 269 -12.02 -23.06 0.04
N GLN A 270 -12.77 -23.95 0.71
CA GLN A 270 -12.92 -25.36 0.37
C GLN A 270 -14.41 -25.73 0.28
N GLU A 271 -14.70 -26.94 -0.20
CA GLU A 271 -16.06 -27.48 -0.33
C GLU A 271 -16.97 -26.61 -1.21
N LEU A 272 -16.39 -25.93 -2.20
CA LEU A 272 -17.13 -25.12 -3.15
C LEU A 272 -18.00 -25.98 -4.06
N THR A 273 -19.22 -25.52 -4.31
CA THR A 273 -20.06 -26.06 -5.37
C THR A 273 -19.40 -25.79 -6.73
N GLN A 274 -19.28 -26.84 -7.54
CA GLN A 274 -18.71 -26.75 -8.88
C GLN A 274 -19.55 -25.84 -9.79
N ASN A 275 -18.88 -25.18 -10.74
CA ASN A 275 -19.51 -24.37 -11.79
C ASN A 275 -20.34 -23.18 -11.25
N ILE A 276 -20.08 -22.75 -10.02
CA ILE A 276 -20.64 -21.52 -9.45
C ILE A 276 -19.57 -20.44 -9.46
N ASN A 277 -19.98 -19.22 -9.83
CA ASN A 277 -19.12 -18.06 -9.75
C ASN A 277 -19.13 -17.49 -8.33
N TYR A 278 -17.95 -17.21 -7.80
CA TYR A 278 -17.79 -16.69 -6.45
C TYR A 278 -17.14 -15.31 -6.48
N THR A 279 -17.60 -14.45 -5.59
CA THR A 279 -17.01 -13.13 -5.37
C THR A 279 -16.57 -13.01 -3.92
N TYR A 280 -15.32 -12.58 -3.73
CA TYR A 280 -14.70 -12.46 -2.42
C TYR A 280 -14.37 -11.01 -2.08
N ARG A 281 -14.45 -10.69 -0.80
CA ARG A 281 -13.89 -9.48 -0.20
C ARG A 281 -13.36 -9.79 1.19
N VAL A 282 -12.36 -9.05 1.63
CA VAL A 282 -11.74 -9.23 2.95
C VAL A 282 -11.74 -7.89 3.66
N PHE A 283 -11.91 -7.88 4.98
CA PHE A 283 -11.72 -6.70 5.80
C PHE A 283 -10.92 -7.05 7.06
N ALA A 284 -10.19 -6.08 7.57
CA ALA A 284 -9.49 -6.18 8.85
C ALA A 284 -10.41 -5.74 9.98
N ASN A 285 -10.30 -6.35 11.16
CA ASN A 285 -11.15 -6.05 12.30
C ASN A 285 -10.36 -5.91 13.60
N SER A 286 -10.90 -5.13 14.54
CA SER A 286 -10.49 -5.09 15.95
C SER A 286 -11.56 -5.75 16.81
N ALA A 287 -11.49 -5.58 18.13
CA ALA A 287 -12.53 -6.05 19.05
C ALA A 287 -13.88 -5.36 18.82
N ASN A 288 -13.89 -4.11 18.35
CA ASN A 288 -15.10 -3.28 18.30
C ASN A 288 -15.33 -2.58 16.95
N ASN A 289 -14.35 -2.54 16.05
CA ASN A 289 -14.44 -1.84 14.77
C ASN A 289 -13.96 -2.71 13.61
N GLN A 290 -14.26 -2.28 12.39
CA GLN A 290 -13.79 -2.88 11.15
C GLN A 290 -13.27 -1.83 10.17
N SER A 291 -12.35 -2.24 9.30
CA SER A 291 -11.91 -1.45 8.16
C SER A 291 -13.00 -1.39 7.07
N GLU A 292 -12.75 -0.57 6.05
CA GLU A 292 -13.38 -0.79 4.74
C GLU A 292 -12.98 -2.15 4.16
N TYR A 293 -13.70 -2.62 3.14
CA TYR A 293 -13.36 -3.85 2.43
C TYR A 293 -12.15 -3.65 1.49
N SER A 294 -11.48 -4.76 1.19
CA SER A 294 -10.51 -4.87 0.10
C SER A 294 -11.13 -4.60 -1.28
N ASN A 295 -10.29 -4.63 -2.31
CA ASN A 295 -10.80 -4.86 -3.67
C ASN A 295 -11.57 -6.19 -3.74
N ILE A 296 -12.45 -6.29 -4.73
CA ILE A 296 -13.16 -7.52 -5.04
C ILE A 296 -12.25 -8.48 -5.80
N ALA A 297 -12.32 -9.76 -5.46
CA ALA A 297 -11.74 -10.85 -6.26
C ALA A 297 -12.84 -11.78 -6.76
N GLU A 298 -12.85 -12.06 -8.06
CA GLU A 298 -13.86 -12.90 -8.70
C GLU A 298 -13.25 -14.21 -9.19
N VAL A 299 -13.98 -15.30 -8.95
CA VAL A 299 -13.68 -16.62 -9.47
C VAL A 299 -14.79 -17.02 -10.41
N ILE A 300 -14.45 -17.21 -11.67
CA ILE A 300 -15.41 -17.48 -12.74
C ILE A 300 -15.21 -18.92 -13.18
N ARG A 301 -16.22 -19.75 -12.92
CA ARG A 301 -16.24 -21.18 -13.22
C ARG A 301 -17.27 -21.53 -14.26
N SER A 302 -18.27 -20.67 -14.48
CA SER A 302 -19.30 -20.88 -15.50
C SER A 302 -19.84 -19.60 -16.11
N VAL A 303 -20.57 -19.78 -17.20
CA VAL A 303 -21.39 -18.76 -17.85
C VAL A 303 -22.76 -19.34 -18.20
N THR A 304 -23.81 -18.54 -18.08
CA THR A 304 -25.19 -18.94 -18.40
C THR A 304 -25.69 -18.17 -19.62
N ASP A 305 -26.27 -18.87 -20.61
CA ASP A 305 -26.90 -18.21 -21.77
C ASP A 305 -28.36 -17.79 -21.51
N ILE A 306 -28.99 -17.18 -22.50
CA ILE A 306 -30.40 -16.74 -22.43
C ILE A 306 -31.40 -17.90 -22.31
N ASP A 307 -30.97 -19.13 -22.58
CA ASP A 307 -31.72 -20.38 -22.49
C ASP A 307 -31.46 -21.14 -21.18
N ASP A 308 -30.85 -20.48 -20.20
CA ASP A 308 -30.49 -21.04 -18.88
C ASP A 308 -29.53 -22.24 -18.97
N ASN A 309 -28.83 -22.40 -20.09
CA ASN A 309 -27.76 -23.38 -20.19
C ASN A 309 -26.53 -22.84 -19.46
N VAL A 310 -26.06 -23.58 -18.46
CA VAL A 310 -24.83 -23.29 -17.73
C VAL A 310 -23.67 -24.04 -18.37
N TYR A 311 -22.61 -23.31 -18.70
CA TYR A 311 -21.41 -23.85 -19.33
C TYR A 311 -20.20 -23.62 -18.45
N LYS A 312 -19.38 -24.65 -18.28
CA LYS A 312 -18.06 -24.52 -17.65
C LYS A 312 -17.19 -23.56 -18.45
N VAL A 313 -16.31 -22.83 -17.76
CA VAL A 313 -15.30 -21.98 -18.39
C VAL A 313 -13.92 -22.28 -17.84
N VAL A 314 -12.91 -21.92 -18.63
CA VAL A 314 -11.49 -22.10 -18.29
C VAL A 314 -10.71 -20.87 -18.73
N LYS A 315 -9.75 -20.43 -17.92
CA LYS A 315 -8.82 -19.36 -18.30
C LYS A 315 -7.65 -19.97 -19.05
N ILE A 316 -7.41 -19.52 -20.28
CA ILE A 316 -6.30 -19.94 -21.14
C ILE A 316 -5.53 -18.67 -21.52
N GLY A 317 -4.34 -18.50 -20.96
CA GLY A 317 -3.60 -17.24 -21.06
C GLY A 317 -4.40 -16.08 -20.46
N ASN A 318 -4.63 -15.04 -21.26
CA ASN A 318 -5.41 -13.87 -20.84
C ASN A 318 -6.91 -14.00 -21.14
N GLN A 319 -7.34 -15.08 -21.80
CA GLN A 319 -8.70 -15.24 -22.30
C GLN A 319 -9.48 -16.25 -21.44
N TRP A 320 -10.75 -15.95 -21.17
CA TRP A 320 -11.70 -16.92 -20.63
C TRP A 320 -12.43 -17.60 -21.77
N TRP A 321 -12.36 -18.92 -21.82
CA TRP A 321 -12.98 -19.75 -22.85
C TRP A 321 -14.05 -20.65 -22.25
N MET A 322 -15.15 -20.84 -22.97
CA MET A 322 -16.08 -21.92 -22.63
C MET A 322 -15.37 -23.28 -22.76
N ALA A 323 -15.53 -24.14 -21.76
CA ALA A 323 -15.09 -25.54 -21.73
C ALA A 323 -16.17 -26.51 -22.29
N GLU A 324 -17.32 -25.98 -22.71
CA GLU A 324 -18.41 -26.71 -23.35
C GLU A 324 -18.93 -25.98 -24.60
N ASN A 325 -19.51 -26.75 -25.54
CA ASN A 325 -20.08 -26.18 -26.77
C ASN A 325 -21.43 -25.53 -26.49
N LEU A 326 -21.68 -24.40 -27.15
CA LEU A 326 -22.94 -23.66 -27.06
C LEU A 326 -24.15 -24.51 -27.49
N LYS A 327 -25.26 -24.38 -26.75
CA LYS A 327 -26.54 -25.08 -26.93
C LYS A 327 -27.71 -24.11 -27.12
N VAL A 328 -27.43 -22.81 -27.16
CA VAL A 328 -28.43 -21.73 -27.26
C VAL A 328 -29.34 -21.89 -28.48
N LYS A 329 -30.62 -21.62 -28.29
CA LYS A 329 -31.69 -21.69 -29.30
C LYS A 329 -32.27 -20.32 -29.59
N ARG A 330 -31.89 -19.30 -28.82
CA ARG A 330 -32.27 -17.90 -29.00
C ARG A 330 -31.04 -17.00 -29.18
N TYR A 331 -31.20 -15.95 -29.98
CA TYR A 331 -30.28 -14.82 -29.94
C TYR A 331 -30.44 -14.07 -28.62
N ARG A 332 -29.46 -13.24 -28.25
CA ARG A 332 -29.43 -12.47 -27.01
C ARG A 332 -30.62 -11.51 -26.84
N ASN A 333 -31.24 -11.09 -27.93
CA ASN A 333 -32.46 -10.28 -27.91
C ASN A 333 -33.76 -11.12 -27.71
N GLY A 334 -33.65 -12.42 -27.48
CA GLY A 334 -34.77 -13.35 -27.27
C GLY A 334 -35.40 -13.92 -28.55
N ASN A 335 -35.00 -13.47 -29.74
CA ASN A 335 -35.51 -14.06 -30.99
C ASN A 335 -35.01 -15.49 -31.15
N LEU A 336 -35.89 -16.38 -31.62
CA LEU A 336 -35.51 -17.76 -31.94
C LEU A 336 -34.50 -17.79 -33.09
N ILE A 337 -33.51 -18.65 -32.94
CA ILE A 337 -32.67 -19.11 -34.05
C ILE A 337 -33.48 -20.25 -34.72
N PRO A 338 -33.76 -20.20 -36.02
CA PRO A 338 -34.43 -21.30 -36.72
C PRO A 338 -33.69 -22.65 -36.57
N ASN A 339 -34.40 -23.70 -36.15
CA ASN A 339 -33.90 -25.07 -36.22
C ASN A 339 -34.21 -25.65 -37.61
N VAL A 340 -33.18 -25.81 -38.45
CA VAL A 340 -33.36 -26.22 -39.86
C VAL A 340 -32.71 -27.58 -40.08
N THR A 341 -33.53 -28.61 -40.27
CA THR A 341 -33.06 -30.01 -40.38
C THR A 341 -32.91 -30.49 -41.83
N ASP A 342 -33.63 -29.89 -42.77
CA ASP A 342 -33.56 -30.22 -44.19
C ASP A 342 -32.27 -29.72 -44.84
N GLY A 343 -31.63 -30.61 -45.60
CA GLY A 343 -30.34 -30.41 -46.27
C GLY A 343 -30.35 -29.24 -47.25
N MET A 344 -31.28 -29.27 -48.20
CA MET A 344 -31.36 -28.28 -49.26
C MET A 344 -31.81 -26.92 -48.74
N THR A 345 -32.71 -26.90 -47.74
CA THR A 345 -33.13 -25.65 -47.10
C THR A 345 -31.94 -24.98 -46.45
N TRP A 346 -31.15 -25.71 -45.66
CA TRP A 346 -29.94 -25.18 -45.01
C TRP A 346 -28.93 -24.61 -46.00
N ALA A 347 -28.67 -25.34 -47.09
CA ALA A 347 -27.73 -24.95 -48.15
C ALA A 347 -28.05 -23.57 -48.76
N ASN A 348 -29.33 -23.22 -48.82
CA ASN A 348 -29.84 -22.02 -49.47
C ASN A 348 -30.18 -20.89 -48.49
N LEU A 349 -29.92 -21.05 -47.19
CA LEU A 349 -30.19 -19.99 -46.21
C LEU A 349 -29.23 -18.81 -46.38
N GLU A 350 -29.78 -17.62 -46.22
CA GLU A 350 -29.03 -16.36 -46.05
C GLU A 350 -29.23 -15.79 -44.64
N THR A 351 -29.81 -16.57 -43.73
CA THR A 351 -30.11 -16.19 -42.35
C THR A 351 -29.55 -17.22 -41.37
N GLY A 352 -29.39 -16.81 -40.12
CA GLY A 352 -28.86 -17.68 -39.08
C GLY A 352 -29.78 -18.87 -38.80
N ALA A 353 -29.18 -20.05 -38.64
CA ALA A 353 -29.87 -21.27 -38.27
C ALA A 353 -28.97 -22.15 -37.38
N TYR A 354 -29.61 -23.05 -36.64
CA TYR A 354 -28.94 -24.11 -35.89
C TYR A 354 -29.58 -25.47 -36.18
N CYS A 355 -28.86 -26.54 -35.87
CA CYS A 355 -29.37 -27.90 -35.79
C CYS A 355 -28.53 -28.71 -34.81
N ASN A 356 -28.99 -29.91 -34.44
CA ASN A 356 -28.15 -30.88 -33.73
C ASN A 356 -27.50 -31.82 -34.74
N ASN A 357 -26.38 -32.44 -34.39
CA ASN A 357 -25.79 -33.45 -35.27
C ASN A 357 -26.81 -34.57 -35.55
N PHE A 358 -26.93 -35.01 -36.81
CA PHE A 358 -27.98 -35.92 -37.32
C PHE A 358 -29.42 -35.52 -36.98
N ASN A 359 -29.65 -34.27 -36.58
CA ASN A 359 -30.91 -33.77 -36.03
C ASN A 359 -31.38 -34.56 -34.78
N ILE A 360 -30.45 -35.10 -33.98
CA ILE A 360 -30.74 -35.89 -32.79
C ILE A 360 -30.49 -35.06 -31.52
N GLU A 361 -31.49 -34.97 -30.65
CA GLU A 361 -31.42 -34.20 -29.40
C GLU A 361 -30.32 -34.66 -28.45
N TYR A 362 -30.09 -35.97 -28.34
CA TYR A 362 -28.98 -36.54 -27.57
C TYR A 362 -27.62 -35.91 -27.96
N TYR A 363 -27.35 -35.76 -29.26
CA TYR A 363 -26.09 -35.16 -29.71
C TYR A 363 -26.01 -33.67 -29.39
N GLY A 364 -27.12 -32.93 -29.43
CA GLY A 364 -27.15 -31.54 -28.98
C GLY A 364 -26.82 -31.39 -27.49
N ASN A 365 -27.31 -32.32 -26.66
CA ASN A 365 -27.06 -32.30 -25.22
C ASN A 365 -25.61 -32.63 -24.86
N VAL A 366 -24.98 -33.58 -25.56
CA VAL A 366 -23.60 -34.01 -25.31
C VAL A 366 -22.59 -33.09 -25.98
N TYR A 367 -22.79 -32.76 -27.26
CA TYR A 367 -21.79 -32.10 -28.10
C TYR A 367 -22.11 -30.63 -28.41
N GLY A 368 -23.22 -30.09 -27.93
CA GLY A 368 -23.68 -28.76 -28.31
C GLY A 368 -24.39 -28.74 -29.66
N ALA A 369 -24.93 -27.58 -29.99
CA ALA A 369 -25.59 -27.33 -31.26
C ALA A 369 -24.58 -26.95 -32.35
N LEU A 370 -24.98 -27.19 -33.60
CA LEU A 370 -24.25 -26.77 -34.80
C LEU A 370 -24.95 -25.54 -35.39
N TYR A 371 -24.20 -24.46 -35.58
CA TYR A 371 -24.69 -23.19 -36.11
C TYR A 371 -24.12 -22.96 -37.50
N ASN A 372 -24.86 -22.28 -38.37
CA ASN A 372 -24.27 -21.77 -39.62
C ASN A 372 -23.51 -20.45 -39.39
N GLY A 373 -22.69 -20.05 -40.37
CA GLY A 373 -21.91 -18.81 -40.29
C GLY A 373 -22.79 -17.54 -40.19
N TYR A 374 -24.04 -17.59 -40.64
CA TYR A 374 -24.98 -16.47 -40.51
C TYR A 374 -25.45 -16.26 -39.06
N ALA A 375 -25.69 -17.33 -38.29
CA ALA A 375 -26.07 -17.23 -36.89
C ALA A 375 -24.91 -16.69 -36.04
N VAL A 376 -23.70 -17.15 -36.33
CA VAL A 376 -22.47 -16.72 -35.66
C VAL A 376 -22.20 -15.23 -35.83
N ASN A 377 -22.45 -14.69 -37.02
CA ASN A 377 -22.20 -13.29 -37.36
C ASN A 377 -23.45 -12.40 -37.28
N ASP A 378 -24.54 -12.91 -36.73
CA ASP A 378 -25.78 -12.15 -36.59
C ASP A 378 -25.61 -11.06 -35.52
N SER A 379 -26.05 -9.84 -35.82
CA SER A 379 -25.94 -8.69 -34.91
C SER A 379 -26.75 -8.84 -33.62
N ARG A 380 -27.69 -9.79 -33.56
CA ARG A 380 -28.45 -10.11 -32.34
C ARG A 380 -27.66 -10.96 -31.35
N ASN A 381 -26.51 -11.50 -31.75
CA ASN A 381 -25.55 -12.28 -30.97
C ASN A 381 -26.09 -13.61 -30.40
N ILE A 382 -25.31 -14.69 -30.53
CA ILE A 382 -25.64 -15.99 -29.94
C ILE A 382 -24.91 -16.25 -28.61
N ALA A 383 -23.83 -15.54 -28.34
CA ALA A 383 -23.06 -15.73 -27.11
C ALA A 383 -23.78 -15.15 -25.88
N PRO A 384 -23.54 -15.70 -24.66
CA PRO A 384 -23.99 -15.11 -23.39
C PRO A 384 -23.60 -13.63 -23.23
N GLU A 385 -24.29 -12.91 -22.34
CA GLU A 385 -23.97 -11.50 -22.05
C GLU A 385 -22.53 -11.37 -21.55
N GLY A 386 -21.79 -10.37 -22.06
CA GLY A 386 -20.35 -10.21 -21.77
C GLY A 386 -19.41 -11.22 -22.45
N TRP A 387 -19.92 -12.14 -23.28
CA TRP A 387 -19.14 -13.09 -24.07
C TRP A 387 -19.42 -12.89 -25.57
N HIS A 388 -18.54 -13.41 -26.43
CA HIS A 388 -18.70 -13.36 -27.89
C HIS A 388 -18.16 -14.61 -28.59
N VAL A 389 -18.51 -14.79 -29.86
CA VAL A 389 -17.91 -15.84 -30.69
C VAL A 389 -16.48 -15.39 -31.05
N PRO A 390 -15.46 -16.20 -30.77
CA PRO A 390 -14.05 -15.81 -30.94
C PRO A 390 -13.74 -15.39 -32.36
N SER A 391 -12.95 -14.34 -32.51
CA SER A 391 -12.32 -13.97 -33.77
C SER A 391 -11.18 -14.93 -34.12
N ASP A 392 -10.68 -14.82 -35.35
CA ASP A 392 -9.53 -15.59 -35.82
C ASP A 392 -8.26 -15.25 -35.02
N GLU A 393 -8.11 -13.98 -34.66
CA GLU A 393 -7.04 -13.45 -33.82
C GLU A 393 -7.08 -14.02 -32.40
N GLU A 394 -8.26 -14.12 -31.79
CA GLU A 394 -8.40 -14.71 -30.45
C GLU A 394 -8.09 -16.22 -30.45
N TRP A 395 -8.51 -16.94 -31.49
CA TRP A 395 -8.08 -18.32 -31.71
C TRP A 395 -6.56 -18.43 -31.84
N LYS A 396 -5.91 -17.54 -32.60
CA LYS A 396 -4.46 -17.53 -32.73
C LYS A 396 -3.77 -17.24 -31.39
N GLU A 397 -4.30 -16.33 -30.58
CA GLU A 397 -3.77 -16.05 -29.25
C GLU A 397 -3.80 -17.31 -28.35
N LEU A 398 -4.92 -18.02 -28.32
CA LEU A 398 -5.03 -19.31 -27.63
C LEU A 398 -4.03 -20.34 -28.18
N GLU A 399 -3.90 -20.47 -29.50
CA GLU A 399 -2.98 -21.41 -30.14
C GLU A 399 -1.51 -21.07 -29.80
N MET A 400 -1.14 -19.79 -29.79
CA MET A 400 0.19 -19.32 -29.44
C MET A 400 0.50 -19.50 -27.95
N TYR A 401 -0.49 -19.29 -27.07
CA TYR A 401 -0.35 -19.60 -25.65
C TYR A 401 -0.03 -21.08 -25.41
N LEU A 402 -0.55 -21.96 -26.25
CA LEU A 402 -0.27 -23.41 -26.19
C LEU A 402 1.07 -23.82 -26.81
N GLY A 403 1.83 -22.88 -27.39
CA GLY A 403 3.19 -23.11 -27.89
C GLY A 403 3.39 -22.90 -29.38
N MET A 404 2.33 -22.56 -30.14
CA MET A 404 2.44 -22.29 -31.56
C MET A 404 3.18 -20.98 -31.83
N SER A 405 4.01 -20.93 -32.88
CA SER A 405 4.60 -19.65 -33.31
C SER A 405 3.58 -18.79 -34.08
N GLN A 406 3.77 -17.47 -34.08
CA GLN A 406 2.98 -16.55 -34.89
C GLN A 406 2.93 -16.95 -36.38
N SER A 407 4.08 -17.35 -36.96
CA SER A 407 4.16 -17.77 -38.36
C SER A 407 3.31 -19.00 -38.68
N GLU A 408 3.24 -19.96 -37.75
CA GLU A 408 2.38 -21.14 -37.90
C GLU A 408 0.91 -20.76 -37.73
N ALA A 409 0.59 -19.93 -36.74
CA ALA A 409 -0.76 -19.46 -36.44
C ALA A 409 -1.41 -18.68 -37.62
N ASP A 410 -0.59 -18.03 -38.44
CA ASP A 410 -1.07 -17.33 -39.65
C ASP A 410 -1.27 -18.25 -40.86
N THR A 411 -0.78 -19.49 -40.82
CA THR A 411 -0.87 -20.44 -41.93
C THR A 411 -2.27 -21.06 -42.01
N PHE A 412 -2.79 -21.24 -43.24
CA PHE A 412 -4.06 -21.93 -43.51
C PHE A 412 -3.85 -23.45 -43.61
N GLY A 413 -4.83 -24.25 -43.16
CA GLY A 413 -4.73 -25.70 -43.09
C GLY A 413 -4.12 -26.21 -41.79
N TRP A 414 -3.59 -27.43 -41.82
CA TRP A 414 -2.94 -28.09 -40.67
C TRP A 414 -1.68 -27.35 -40.24
N ARG A 415 -1.60 -27.01 -38.95
CA ARG A 415 -0.52 -26.21 -38.37
C ARG A 415 -0.22 -26.60 -36.92
N GLY A 416 0.87 -26.07 -36.38
CA GLY A 416 1.38 -26.41 -35.07
C GLY A 416 2.00 -27.80 -35.00
N THR A 417 2.24 -28.26 -33.78
CA THR A 417 2.89 -29.54 -33.48
C THR A 417 2.01 -30.45 -32.64
N ASP A 418 1.36 -29.91 -31.60
CA ASP A 418 0.52 -30.68 -30.68
C ASP A 418 -0.61 -29.86 -30.03
N GLU A 419 -0.80 -28.60 -30.45
CA GLU A 419 -1.77 -27.68 -29.85
C GLU A 419 -3.20 -28.19 -29.97
N GLY A 420 -3.52 -28.88 -31.07
CA GLY A 420 -4.81 -29.56 -31.21
C GLY A 420 -5.00 -30.66 -30.18
N GLY A 421 -3.95 -31.41 -29.85
CA GLY A 421 -3.92 -32.39 -28.77
C GLY A 421 -4.15 -31.78 -27.39
N LYS A 422 -3.54 -30.62 -27.12
CA LYS A 422 -3.70 -29.87 -25.85
C LYS A 422 -5.11 -29.35 -25.61
N LEU A 423 -5.92 -29.22 -26.68
CA LEU A 423 -7.31 -28.77 -26.63
C LEU A 423 -8.34 -29.91 -26.49
N LYS A 424 -8.01 -31.14 -26.89
CA LYS A 424 -8.94 -32.27 -26.91
C LYS A 424 -9.17 -32.86 -25.53
N GLU A 425 -10.40 -33.33 -25.26
CA GLU A 425 -10.68 -34.26 -24.17
C GLU A 425 -9.74 -35.46 -24.23
N THR A 426 -9.19 -35.86 -23.07
CA THR A 426 -8.36 -37.06 -22.94
C THR A 426 -9.16 -38.35 -23.04
N GLY A 427 -8.53 -39.43 -23.50
CA GLY A 427 -9.17 -40.74 -23.60
C GLY A 427 -10.05 -40.86 -24.85
N THR A 428 -10.98 -41.82 -24.84
CA THR A 428 -11.79 -42.17 -26.03
C THR A 428 -13.29 -42.24 -25.72
N ASN A 429 -13.76 -41.43 -24.76
CA ASN A 429 -15.18 -41.36 -24.43
C ASN A 429 -15.95 -40.68 -25.56
N HIS A 430 -15.48 -39.50 -25.98
CA HIS A 430 -16.09 -38.72 -27.06
C HIS A 430 -15.23 -38.63 -28.31
N TRP A 431 -14.05 -39.25 -28.30
CA TRP A 431 -13.13 -39.36 -29.43
C TRP A 431 -12.90 -40.82 -29.79
N ASN A 432 -12.84 -41.14 -31.07
CA ASN A 432 -12.44 -42.46 -31.52
C ASN A 432 -10.94 -42.68 -31.30
N SER A 433 -10.54 -43.94 -31.08
CA SER A 433 -9.13 -44.33 -31.07
C SER A 433 -8.46 -43.99 -32.41
N PRO A 434 -7.26 -43.38 -32.43
CA PRO A 434 -6.32 -43.28 -31.31
C PRO A 434 -6.42 -42.03 -30.42
N ASN A 435 -7.26 -41.05 -30.74
CA ASN A 435 -7.25 -39.70 -30.14
C ASN A 435 -5.83 -39.12 -29.99
N THR A 436 -5.05 -39.12 -31.08
CA THR A 436 -3.61 -38.82 -31.10
C THR A 436 -3.27 -37.53 -30.35
N GLY A 437 -2.38 -37.62 -29.36
CA GLY A 437 -1.82 -36.48 -28.64
C GLY A 437 -2.80 -35.74 -27.71
N ALA A 438 -3.99 -36.29 -27.43
CA ALA A 438 -4.94 -35.64 -26.54
C ALA A 438 -4.46 -35.62 -25.09
N THR A 439 -4.20 -34.43 -24.56
CA THR A 439 -3.72 -34.23 -23.18
C THR A 439 -4.65 -33.34 -22.35
N ASN A 440 -5.52 -32.56 -23.01
CA ASN A 440 -6.41 -31.57 -22.38
C ASN A 440 -5.72 -30.62 -21.38
N VAL A 441 -4.41 -30.38 -21.50
CA VAL A 441 -3.68 -29.53 -20.54
C VAL A 441 -4.16 -28.08 -20.52
N SER A 442 -4.87 -27.65 -21.57
CA SER A 442 -5.52 -26.33 -21.63
C SER A 442 -6.82 -26.24 -20.84
N GLY A 443 -7.44 -27.37 -20.48
CA GLY A 443 -8.80 -27.44 -19.95
C GLY A 443 -9.91 -27.10 -20.95
N PHE A 444 -9.58 -26.77 -22.22
CA PHE A 444 -10.56 -26.45 -23.26
C PHE A 444 -11.54 -27.61 -23.49
N THR A 445 -11.11 -28.87 -23.35
CA THR A 445 -11.98 -30.05 -23.37
C THR A 445 -12.85 -30.14 -24.62
N ALA A 446 -12.23 -30.04 -25.80
CA ALA A 446 -12.93 -30.20 -27.08
C ALA A 446 -13.45 -31.64 -27.22
N LEU A 447 -14.75 -31.76 -27.52
CA LEU A 447 -15.40 -33.02 -27.86
C LEU A 447 -15.54 -33.13 -29.39
N ALA A 448 -15.40 -34.34 -29.93
CA ALA A 448 -15.59 -34.58 -31.37
C ALA A 448 -17.07 -34.59 -31.75
N GLY A 449 -17.70 -33.42 -31.73
CA GLY A 449 -19.12 -33.24 -32.03
C GLY A 449 -19.50 -33.43 -33.50
N GLY A 450 -18.53 -33.65 -34.39
CA GLY A 450 -18.75 -33.70 -35.83
C GLY A 450 -19.05 -32.33 -36.42
N TYR A 451 -19.66 -32.34 -37.60
CA TYR A 451 -20.15 -31.17 -38.29
C TYR A 451 -21.24 -31.58 -39.28
N ARG A 452 -21.96 -30.58 -39.76
CA ARG A 452 -22.86 -30.69 -40.90
C ARG A 452 -22.25 -29.95 -42.08
N ASP A 453 -22.16 -30.57 -43.25
CA ASP A 453 -21.77 -29.85 -44.45
C ASP A 453 -22.96 -29.06 -45.05
N GLY A 454 -22.68 -28.08 -45.90
CA GLY A 454 -23.71 -27.27 -46.55
C GLY A 454 -24.65 -28.02 -47.50
N LEU A 455 -24.39 -29.29 -47.87
CA LEU A 455 -25.13 -30.05 -48.88
C LEU A 455 -25.80 -31.33 -48.36
N SER A 456 -25.80 -31.56 -47.04
CA SER A 456 -26.43 -32.66 -46.26
C SER A 456 -25.59 -33.89 -45.91
N ASP A 457 -24.28 -33.84 -46.09
CA ASP A 457 -23.36 -34.80 -45.49
C ASP A 457 -23.06 -34.46 -44.02
N TRP A 458 -22.84 -35.50 -43.22
CA TRP A 458 -22.64 -35.39 -41.78
C TRP A 458 -21.37 -36.12 -41.39
N SER A 459 -20.54 -35.47 -40.58
CA SER A 459 -19.51 -36.20 -39.84
C SER A 459 -20.13 -36.82 -38.59
N LEU A 460 -20.00 -38.14 -38.47
CA LEU A 460 -20.25 -38.85 -37.23
C LEU A 460 -19.44 -38.21 -36.08
N PRO A 461 -20.05 -38.07 -34.89
CA PRO A 461 -19.29 -37.78 -33.68
C PRO A 461 -18.16 -38.78 -33.46
N GLY A 462 -17.10 -38.36 -32.78
CA GLY A 462 -15.92 -39.19 -32.49
C GLY A 462 -14.73 -38.96 -33.43
N TYR A 463 -14.94 -38.45 -34.66
CA TYR A 463 -13.84 -38.28 -35.62
C TYR A 463 -13.29 -36.87 -35.72
N ARG A 464 -14.16 -35.85 -35.64
CA ARG A 464 -13.79 -34.45 -35.86
C ARG A 464 -14.53 -33.52 -34.90
N ALA A 465 -13.90 -32.40 -34.55
CA ALA A 465 -14.53 -31.27 -33.90
C ALA A 465 -14.28 -30.02 -34.75
N TYR A 466 -15.34 -29.25 -35.05
CA TYR A 466 -15.23 -27.97 -35.74
C TYR A 466 -15.75 -26.83 -34.88
N PHE A 467 -15.01 -25.72 -34.85
CA PHE A 467 -15.37 -24.53 -34.09
C PHE A 467 -15.32 -23.29 -34.95
N TRP A 468 -16.35 -22.45 -34.86
CA TRP A 468 -16.39 -21.19 -35.60
C TRP A 468 -15.42 -20.13 -35.06
N SER A 469 -14.96 -19.30 -36.00
CA SER A 469 -14.54 -17.93 -35.77
C SER A 469 -15.68 -16.97 -36.15
N SER A 470 -15.70 -15.75 -35.61
CA SER A 470 -16.54 -14.64 -36.08
C SER A 470 -15.92 -13.85 -37.24
N THR A 471 -14.64 -14.07 -37.57
CA THR A 471 -13.95 -13.39 -38.67
C THR A 471 -13.49 -14.38 -39.76
N GLY A 472 -13.41 -13.93 -41.03
CA GLY A 472 -13.05 -14.78 -42.18
C GLY A 472 -13.01 -14.05 -43.53
N LEU A 473 -12.62 -14.75 -44.60
CA LEU A 473 -12.59 -14.18 -45.96
C LEU A 473 -14.02 -14.01 -46.48
N GLU A 474 -14.36 -12.78 -46.90
CA GLU A 474 -15.72 -12.35 -47.25
C GLU A 474 -16.44 -13.24 -48.28
N SER A 475 -15.71 -13.94 -49.14
CA SER A 475 -16.27 -14.85 -50.17
C SER A 475 -16.46 -16.30 -49.73
N SER A 476 -15.80 -16.77 -48.66
CA SER A 476 -15.75 -18.20 -48.26
C SER A 476 -16.44 -18.53 -46.93
N GLY A 477 -16.91 -17.51 -46.19
CA GLY A 477 -17.46 -17.67 -44.85
C GLY A 477 -16.45 -17.34 -43.75
N ALA A 478 -16.87 -17.52 -42.50
CA ALA A 478 -15.99 -17.34 -41.35
C ALA A 478 -14.92 -18.43 -41.30
N TYR A 479 -13.77 -18.14 -40.70
CA TYR A 479 -12.79 -19.18 -40.43
C TYR A 479 -13.34 -20.18 -39.42
N ALA A 480 -12.78 -21.39 -39.42
CA ALA A 480 -13.08 -22.41 -38.45
C ALA A 480 -11.83 -23.15 -38.04
N ARG A 481 -11.87 -23.74 -36.84
CA ARG A 481 -10.83 -24.65 -36.36
C ARG A 481 -11.31 -26.09 -36.42
N CYS A 482 -10.45 -26.98 -36.88
CA CYS A 482 -10.74 -28.41 -36.96
C CYS A 482 -9.70 -29.21 -36.18
N LEU A 483 -10.20 -30.12 -35.33
CA LEU A 483 -9.44 -31.14 -34.62
C LEU A 483 -9.90 -32.51 -35.11
N ILE A 484 -8.97 -33.44 -35.33
CA ILE A 484 -9.31 -34.82 -35.73
C ILE A 484 -8.69 -35.87 -34.81
N TYR A 485 -9.35 -37.03 -34.75
CA TYR A 485 -9.02 -38.12 -33.83
C TYR A 485 -7.62 -38.71 -34.05
N ASN A 486 -7.05 -38.63 -35.25
CA ASN A 486 -5.76 -39.24 -35.58
C ASN A 486 -4.63 -38.21 -35.79
N ASN A 487 -4.82 -36.95 -35.39
CA ASN A 487 -3.81 -35.89 -35.49
C ASN A 487 -3.76 -35.05 -34.20
N SER A 488 -2.57 -34.59 -33.82
CA SER A 488 -2.33 -33.69 -32.68
C SER A 488 -2.28 -32.21 -33.09
N ASN A 489 -2.17 -31.93 -34.38
CA ASN A 489 -2.21 -30.57 -34.92
C ASN A 489 -3.64 -30.00 -34.89
N ILE A 490 -3.74 -28.68 -35.07
CA ILE A 490 -5.00 -27.97 -35.32
C ILE A 490 -5.03 -27.49 -36.77
N SER A 491 -6.19 -27.50 -37.41
CA SER A 491 -6.36 -26.97 -38.76
C SER A 491 -7.18 -25.70 -38.74
N ARG A 492 -6.76 -24.68 -39.51
CA ARG A 492 -7.59 -23.52 -39.86
C ARG A 492 -8.21 -23.72 -41.23
N SER A 493 -9.52 -23.75 -41.27
CA SER A 493 -10.33 -23.93 -42.48
C SER A 493 -11.34 -22.79 -42.64
N SER A 494 -12.17 -22.85 -43.68
CA SER A 494 -13.32 -21.97 -43.87
C SER A 494 -14.55 -22.78 -44.30
N GLY A 495 -15.73 -22.25 -44.01
CA GLY A 495 -17.00 -22.76 -44.49
C GLY A 495 -18.08 -21.70 -44.25
N LYS A 496 -18.92 -21.39 -45.23
CA LYS A 496 -20.01 -20.40 -45.02
C LYS A 496 -21.34 -21.06 -44.71
N GLY A 497 -21.64 -22.15 -45.42
CA GLY A 497 -22.89 -22.89 -45.33
C GLY A 497 -22.81 -24.14 -44.45
N ASP A 498 -21.68 -24.39 -43.80
CA ASP A 498 -21.54 -25.56 -42.91
C ASP A 498 -22.18 -25.28 -41.54
N GLY A 499 -22.42 -26.34 -40.77
CA GLY A 499 -22.83 -26.28 -39.38
C GLY A 499 -21.70 -26.73 -38.46
N TYR A 500 -21.09 -25.80 -37.73
CA TYR A 500 -20.03 -26.06 -36.75
C TYR A 500 -20.44 -25.68 -35.33
N SER A 501 -19.74 -26.24 -34.35
CA SER A 501 -19.92 -25.88 -32.94
C SER A 501 -19.39 -24.48 -32.65
N VAL A 502 -19.83 -23.90 -31.54
CA VAL A 502 -19.36 -22.59 -31.06
C VAL A 502 -18.83 -22.74 -29.64
N ARG A 503 -17.69 -22.10 -29.41
CA ARG A 503 -17.04 -21.92 -28.11
C ARG A 503 -16.85 -20.44 -27.90
N CYS A 504 -17.58 -19.83 -26.97
CA CYS A 504 -17.46 -18.40 -26.74
C CYS A 504 -16.21 -18.07 -25.91
N VAL A 505 -15.74 -16.84 -26.07
CA VAL A 505 -14.59 -16.27 -25.37
C VAL A 505 -15.00 -14.95 -24.70
N ARG A 506 -14.26 -14.58 -23.65
CA ARG A 506 -14.32 -13.27 -22.98
C ARG A 506 -12.90 -12.85 -22.59
N ASN A 507 -12.56 -11.60 -22.89
CA ASN A 507 -11.24 -11.02 -22.62
C ASN A 507 -11.21 -10.24 -21.30
#